data_AF-A0A6I3E9Q8-F1
#
_entry.id   AF-A0A6I3E9Q8-F1
#
_cell.length_a   1.000
_cell.length_b   1.000
_cell.length_c   1.000
_cell.angle_alpha   90.00
_cell.angle_beta   90.00
_cell.angle_gamma   90.00
#
_symmetry.space_group_name_H-M   'P 1'
#
loop_
_entity.id
_entity.type
_entity.pdbx_description
1 polymer ?
#
loop_
_entity_poly.entity_id
_entity_poly.type
_entity_poly.pdbx_seq_one_letter_code
_entity_poly.pdbx_strand_id
1 'polypeptide(L)'
;MSSTDLDANVCLTVVSAKTASLAEILNILDRDGGLIVHDMLSPQTVASLREELDPTSDSTSVGPKVDSANVNYFWGEQTKRFTRLAQRSQTFAD
;
A
#
# COMPACT_ATOMS: atom_id res chain seq x y z
N MET A 1 21.54 7.92 23.87
CA MET A 1 21.62 7.05 22.68
C MET A 1 22.36 7.83 21.62
N SER A 2 23.50 7.31 21.14
CA SER A 2 24.43 8.06 20.28
C SER A 2 23.88 8.17 18.86
N SER A 3 23.98 9.36 18.28
CA SER A 3 23.43 9.79 16.98
C SER A 3 24.24 9.30 15.77
N THR A 4 24.96 8.18 15.88
CA THR A 4 26.03 7.84 14.92
C THR A 4 25.63 6.88 13.79
N ASP A 5 24.39 6.37 13.75
CA ASP A 5 23.96 5.37 12.74
C ASP A 5 22.86 5.84 11.77
N LEU A 6 22.61 7.15 11.67
CA LEU A 6 21.61 7.70 10.73
C LEU A 6 22.11 7.81 9.28
N ASP A 7 23.38 7.52 9.03
CA ASP A 7 24.01 7.59 7.69
C ASP A 7 24.02 6.26 6.93
N ALA A 8 23.51 5.18 7.52
CA ALA A 8 23.18 3.99 6.74
C ALA A 8 22.03 4.35 5.79
N ASN A 9 22.18 4.07 4.49
CA ASN A 9 21.10 4.24 3.53
C ASN A 9 20.00 3.22 3.88
N VAL A 10 19.12 3.59 4.81
CA VAL A 10 18.06 2.72 5.35
C VAL A 10 17.04 2.54 4.24
N CYS A 11 17.19 1.44 3.51
CA CYS A 11 16.25 1.01 2.50
C CYS A 11 15.38 -0.11 3.07
N LEU A 12 14.11 -0.14 2.65
CA LEU A 12 13.26 -1.29 2.92
C LEU A 12 13.88 -2.54 2.30
N THR A 13 13.98 -3.61 3.09
CA THR A 13 14.38 -4.92 2.58
C THR A 13 13.37 -5.36 1.51
N VAL A 14 13.87 -5.90 0.39
CA VAL A 14 13.05 -6.36 -0.74
C VAL A 14 13.22 -7.87 -0.92
N VAL A 15 12.11 -8.60 -0.96
CA VAL A 15 12.08 -10.05 -1.19
C VAL A 15 11.02 -10.42 -2.24
N SER A 16 11.06 -11.65 -2.78
CA SER A 16 10.02 -12.17 -3.67
C SER A 16 9.18 -13.22 -2.96
N ALA A 17 7.85 -13.15 -3.11
CA ALA A 17 6.92 -14.14 -2.58
C ALA A 17 7.13 -15.55 -3.17
N LYS A 18 7.86 -15.67 -4.29
CA LYS A 18 8.17 -16.96 -4.93
C LYS A 18 9.32 -17.70 -4.26
N THR A 19 10.20 -17.00 -3.55
CA THR A 19 11.45 -17.56 -3.01
C THR A 19 11.58 -17.40 -1.51
N ALA A 20 11.08 -16.29 -0.94
CA ALA A 20 11.14 -16.04 0.49
C ALA A 20 10.10 -16.89 1.22
N SER A 21 10.52 -17.45 2.36
CA SER A 21 9.59 -18.15 3.24
C SER A 21 8.75 -17.15 4.05
N LEU A 22 7.57 -17.59 4.52
CA LEU A 22 6.76 -16.75 5.42
C LEU A 22 7.54 -16.35 6.69
N ALA A 23 8.32 -17.26 7.26
CA ALA A 23 9.11 -16.97 8.47
C ALA A 23 10.16 -15.86 8.22
N GLU A 24 10.80 -15.88 7.06
CA GLU A 24 11.75 -14.84 6.66
C GLU A 24 11.05 -13.48 6.53
N ILE A 25 9.91 -13.42 5.85
CA ILE A 25 9.09 -12.20 5.69
C ILE A 25 8.70 -11.63 7.06
N LEU A 26 8.21 -12.48 7.96
CA LEU A 26 7.79 -12.06 9.30
C LEU A 26 8.97 -11.59 10.17
N ASN A 27 10.12 -12.25 10.07
CA ASN A 27 11.33 -11.85 10.80
C ASN A 27 11.85 -10.47 10.34
N ILE A 28 11.82 -10.21 9.03
CA ILE A 28 12.19 -8.90 8.49
C ILE A 28 11.19 -7.84 8.95
N LEU A 29 9.89 -8.13 8.89
CA LEU A 29 8.85 -7.19 9.34
C LEU A 29 8.97 -6.84 10.84
N ASP A 30 9.24 -7.83 11.69
CA ASP A 30 9.44 -7.62 13.13
C ASP A 30 10.68 -6.76 13.43
N ARG A 31 11.79 -7.02 12.72
CA ARG A 31 13.06 -6.29 12.89
C ARG A 31 13.01 -4.85 12.35
N ASP A 32 12.45 -4.67 11.15
CA ASP A 32 12.57 -3.42 10.37
C ASP A 32 11.29 -2.57 10.41
N GLY A 33 10.15 -3.12 10.86
CA GLY A 33 8.84 -2.45 10.84
C GLY A 33 8.20 -2.35 9.44
N GLY A 34 8.90 -2.77 8.39
CA GLY A 34 8.39 -2.78 7.02
C GLY A 34 9.34 -3.47 6.04
N LEU A 35 8.78 -3.98 4.94
CA LEU A 35 9.50 -4.60 3.84
C LEU A 35 8.67 -4.50 2.54
N ILE A 36 9.32 -4.70 1.38
CA ILE A 36 8.64 -4.83 0.09
C ILE A 36 8.66 -6.30 -0.33
N VAL A 37 7.47 -6.86 -0.60
CA VAL A 37 7.32 -8.21 -1.14
C VAL A 37 6.89 -8.14 -2.60
N HIS A 38 7.80 -8.43 -3.52
CA HIS A 38 7.49 -8.57 -4.94
C HIS A 38 6.78 -9.89 -5.24
N ASP A 39 6.12 -9.94 -6.40
CA ASP A 39 5.38 -11.11 -6.89
C ASP A 39 4.27 -11.63 -5.97
N MET A 40 3.80 -10.82 -5.01
CA MET A 40 2.72 -11.21 -4.09
C MET A 40 1.38 -11.39 -4.81
N LEU A 41 1.15 -10.61 -5.87
CA LEU A 41 -0.02 -10.71 -6.74
C LEU A 41 0.45 -11.02 -8.16
N SER A 42 -0.32 -11.83 -8.90
CA SER A 42 -0.04 -12.10 -10.30
C SER A 42 -0.26 -10.83 -11.16
N PRO A 43 0.43 -10.68 -12.30
CA PRO A 43 0.18 -9.57 -13.23
C PRO A 43 -1.29 -9.48 -13.67
N GLN A 44 -1.95 -10.64 -13.83
CA GLN A 44 -3.36 -10.73 -14.19
C GLN A 44 -4.26 -10.20 -13.07
N THR A 45 -4.01 -10.59 -11.82
CA THR A 45 -4.72 -10.06 -10.64
C THR A 45 -4.60 -8.54 -10.56
N VAL A 46 -3.41 -7.99 -10.79
CA VAL A 46 -3.19 -6.53 -10.77
C VAL A 46 -3.97 -5.84 -11.90
N ALA A 47 -4.02 -6.44 -13.09
CA ALA A 47 -4.78 -5.90 -14.21
C ALA A 47 -6.28 -5.89 -13.93
N SER A 48 -6.84 -7.00 -13.45
CA SER A 48 -8.28 -7.10 -13.11
C SER A 48 -8.68 -6.17 -11.97
N LEU A 49 -7.86 -6.05 -10.92
CA LEU A 49 -8.08 -5.06 -9.86
C LEU A 49 -8.15 -3.63 -10.41
N ARG A 50 -7.28 -3.29 -11.37
CA ARG A 50 -7.29 -1.95 -11.98
C ARG A 50 -8.57 -1.73 -12.79
N GLU A 51 -8.91 -2.65 -13.68
CA GLU A 51 -10.11 -2.54 -14.52
C GLU A 51 -11.40 -2.41 -13.70
N GLU A 52 -11.52 -3.18 -12.61
CA GLU A 52 -12.68 -3.15 -11.73
C GLU A 52 -12.76 -1.85 -10.90
N LEU A 53 -11.62 -1.28 -10.50
CA LEU A 53 -11.56 -0.12 -9.62
C LEU A 53 -11.47 1.21 -10.37
N ASP A 54 -11.07 1.23 -11.65
CA ASP A 54 -10.93 2.44 -12.47
C ASP A 54 -12.20 3.30 -12.48
N PRO A 55 -13.42 2.77 -12.69
CA PRO A 55 -14.64 3.58 -12.64
C PRO A 55 -14.89 4.25 -11.27
N THR A 56 -14.50 3.57 -10.18
CA THR A 56 -14.60 4.13 -8.83
C THR A 56 -13.54 5.22 -8.62
N SER A 57 -12.32 5.00 -9.10
CA SER A 57 -11.23 5.97 -9.04
C SER A 57 -11.62 7.26 -9.78
N ASP A 58 -12.17 7.13 -11.00
CA ASP A 58 -12.56 8.28 -11.83
C ASP A 58 -13.67 9.10 -11.19
N SER A 59 -14.71 8.45 -10.67
CA SER A 59 -15.83 9.11 -10.00
C SER A 59 -15.52 9.63 -8.58
N THR A 60 -14.40 9.22 -7.99
CA THR A 60 -13.99 9.68 -6.65
C THR A 60 -13.39 11.08 -6.72
N SER A 61 -13.99 12.01 -5.98
CA SER A 61 -13.45 13.36 -5.79
C SER A 61 -12.09 13.34 -5.10
N VAL A 62 -11.25 14.28 -5.49
CA VAL A 62 -9.94 14.52 -4.89
C VAL A 62 -10.12 15.20 -3.53
N GLY A 63 -9.32 14.79 -2.54
CA GLY A 63 -9.31 15.37 -1.20
C GLY A 63 -10.44 14.86 -0.28
N PRO A 64 -10.39 15.19 1.01
CA PRO A 64 -11.44 14.84 1.96
C PRO A 64 -12.78 15.53 1.65
N LYS A 65 -13.88 14.88 2.05
CA LYS A 65 -15.24 15.44 1.89
C LYS A 65 -15.64 16.42 3.00
N VAL A 66 -14.75 16.70 3.93
CA VAL A 66 -15.01 17.53 5.11
C VAL A 66 -14.25 18.84 4.98
N ASP A 67 -14.89 19.94 5.35
CA ASP A 67 -14.25 21.25 5.38
C ASP A 67 -13.47 21.42 6.68
N SER A 68 -12.27 20.82 6.73
CA SER A 68 -11.37 20.91 7.88
C SER A 68 -9.92 20.94 7.42
N ALA A 69 -9.22 22.04 7.71
CA ALA A 69 -7.82 22.23 7.34
C ALA A 69 -6.91 21.11 7.86
N ASN A 70 -7.11 20.66 9.10
CA ASN A 70 -6.29 19.58 9.68
C ASN A 70 -6.54 18.24 9.00
N VAL A 71 -7.80 17.94 8.64
CA VAL A 71 -8.14 16.71 7.92
C VAL A 71 -7.59 16.77 6.50
N ASN A 72 -7.73 17.91 5.82
CA ASN A 72 -7.18 18.14 4.48
C ASN A 72 -5.66 18.00 4.44
N TYR A 73 -4.96 18.53 5.44
CA TYR A 73 -3.51 18.36 5.57
C TYR A 73 -3.12 16.89 5.79
N PHE A 74 -3.72 16.21 6.78
CA PHE A 74 -3.35 14.83 7.12
C PHE A 74 -3.71 13.84 6.00
N TRP A 75 -4.87 14.01 5.39
CA TRP A 75 -5.33 13.13 4.31
C TRP A 75 -4.72 13.58 2.97
N GLY A 76 -4.19 14.78 2.82
CA GLY A 76 -3.67 15.26 1.55
C GLY A 76 -4.78 15.68 0.59
N GLU A 77 -4.70 16.94 0.18
CA GLU A 77 -5.69 17.61 -0.66
C GLU A 77 -5.76 17.05 -2.08
N GLN A 78 -4.71 16.38 -2.55
CA GLN A 78 -4.61 15.82 -3.91
C GLN A 78 -4.83 14.30 -3.96
N THR A 79 -5.23 13.68 -2.85
CA THR A 79 -5.38 12.23 -2.76
C THR A 79 -6.84 11.80 -2.92
N LYS A 80 -7.10 10.87 -3.85
CA LYS A 80 -8.38 10.15 -3.92
C LYS A 80 -8.37 8.97 -2.96
N ARG A 81 -9.46 8.82 -2.18
CA ARG A 81 -9.67 7.66 -1.31
C ARG A 81 -11.07 7.13 -1.47
N PHE A 82 -11.17 5.82 -1.70
CA PHE A 82 -12.42 5.09 -1.70
C PHE A 82 -12.26 3.80 -0.90
N THR A 83 -13.36 3.36 -0.30
CA THR A 83 -13.40 2.19 0.60
C THR A 83 -14.33 1.12 0.03
N ARG A 84 -14.44 0.00 0.75
CA ARG A 84 -15.27 -1.17 0.41
C ARG A 84 -14.81 -1.89 -0.87
N LEU A 85 -13.51 -2.14 -0.99
CA LEU A 85 -12.93 -2.81 -2.17
C LEU A 85 -13.60 -4.15 -2.47
N ALA A 86 -13.90 -4.97 -1.47
CA ALA A 86 -14.61 -6.24 -1.64
C ALA A 86 -16.04 -6.11 -2.22
N GLN A 87 -16.69 -4.95 -2.08
CA GLN A 87 -17.98 -4.69 -2.75
C GLN A 87 -17.80 -4.25 -4.21
N ARG A 88 -16.61 -3.77 -4.56
CA ARG A 88 -16.32 -3.07 -5.82
C ARG A 88 -15.51 -3.91 -6.80
N SER A 89 -14.84 -4.92 -6.29
CA SER A 89 -13.93 -5.76 -7.03
C SER A 89 -14.13 -7.21 -6.60
N GLN A 90 -14.51 -8.06 -7.56
CA GLN A 90 -14.57 -9.51 -7.33
C GLN A 90 -13.16 -10.04 -7.09
N THR A 91 -12.19 -9.54 -7.86
CA THR A 91 -10.78 -9.91 -7.72
C THR A 91 -10.21 -9.62 -6.33
N PHE A 92 -10.70 -8.60 -5.63
CA PHE A 92 -10.31 -8.32 -4.23
C PHE A 92 -11.02 -9.22 -3.21
N ALA A 93 -12.23 -9.68 -3.51
CA ALA A 93 -13.05 -10.47 -2.60
C ALA A 93 -12.68 -11.97 -2.60
N ASP A 94 -12.09 -12.44 -3.70
CA ASP A 94 -11.57 -13.80 -3.89
C ASP A 94 -10.29 -14.07 -3.08
#